data_AF-A0A942MUQ6-F1
#
_entry.id   AF-A0A942MUQ6-F1
#
_cell.length_a   1.000
_cell.length_b   1.000
_cell.length_c   1.000
_cell.angle_alpha   90.00
_cell.angle_beta   90.00
_cell.angle_gamma   90.00
#
_symmetry.space_group_name_H-M   'P 1'
#
loop_
_entity.id
_entity.type
_entity.pdbx_description
1 polymer ?
#
loop_
_entity_poly.entity_id
_entity_poly.type
_entity_poly.pdbx_seq_one_letter_code
_entity_poly.pdbx_strand_id
1 'polypeptide(L)'
;AKELARNTKDGRFGFQDWIVEIMLGGVLNPKRTADGGWDGYLTFEKEEGKKEVVLVEVKSGKVNVKNIREFIQVVEKQQASIGVFVCFEETVTKDMLHESKSQGYYAKEMFGNRYDKIQIISVEDLLNGKHIQMPESRVGVFKYATKKVMAMKVKEKQEKFL
;
A
#
# COMPACT_ATOMS: atom_id res chain seq x y z
N ALA A 1 -12.38 9.30 -4.14
CA ALA A 1 -11.77 8.46 -3.09
C ALA A 1 -12.63 8.38 -1.83
N LYS A 2 -12.88 9.51 -1.13
CA LYS A 2 -13.70 9.51 0.10
C LYS A 2 -15.14 9.00 -0.11
N GLU A 3 -15.72 9.21 -1.29
CA GLU A 3 -17.04 8.67 -1.65
C GLU A 3 -17.06 7.15 -1.84
N LEU A 4 -16.01 6.59 -2.47
CA LEU A 4 -15.83 5.13 -2.59
C LEU A 4 -15.66 4.46 -1.22
N ALA A 5 -15.00 5.14 -0.27
CA ALA A 5 -14.86 4.66 1.10
C ALA A 5 -16.15 4.72 1.92
N ARG A 6 -17.16 5.52 1.52
CA ARG A 6 -18.37 5.80 2.31
C ARG A 6 -19.62 5.06 1.82
N ASN A 7 -19.71 4.70 0.53
CA ASN A 7 -20.93 4.12 -0.03
C ASN A 7 -20.88 2.58 -0.13
N THR A 8 -21.66 1.93 0.74
CA THR A 8 -22.06 0.50 0.84
C THR A 8 -21.21 -0.40 1.75
N LYS A 9 -21.87 -1.43 2.34
CA LYS A 9 -21.21 -2.55 3.05
C LYS A 9 -20.18 -3.27 2.16
N ASP A 10 -20.40 -3.26 0.84
CA ASP A 10 -19.49 -3.76 -0.19
C ASP A 10 -18.48 -2.71 -0.68
N GLY A 11 -18.71 -1.42 -0.41
CA GLY A 11 -17.87 -0.30 -0.85
C GLY A 11 -16.60 -0.14 -0.03
N ARG A 12 -16.60 -0.55 1.25
CA ARG A 12 -15.38 -0.60 2.05
C ARG A 12 -14.39 -1.62 1.48
N PHE A 13 -14.87 -2.81 1.12
CA PHE A 13 -14.08 -3.79 0.38
C PHE A 13 -13.69 -3.25 -0.99
N GLY A 14 -14.61 -2.64 -1.75
CA GLY A 14 -14.28 -2.01 -3.03
C GLY A 14 -13.16 -0.96 -2.95
N PHE A 15 -13.13 -0.14 -1.90
CA PHE A 15 -12.09 0.88 -1.71
C PHE A 15 -10.73 0.26 -1.34
N GLN A 16 -10.70 -0.65 -0.37
CA GLN A 16 -9.46 -1.34 0.03
C GLN A 16 -8.90 -2.16 -1.14
N ASP A 17 -9.76 -2.85 -1.87
CA ASP A 17 -9.40 -3.67 -3.03
C ASP A 17 -8.87 -2.81 -4.17
N TRP A 18 -9.49 -1.66 -4.44
CA TRP A 18 -9.01 -0.69 -5.42
C TRP A 18 -7.60 -0.17 -5.07
N ILE A 19 -7.33 0.15 -3.81
CA ILE A 19 -5.99 0.57 -3.39
C ILE A 19 -4.97 -0.55 -3.63
N VAL A 20 -5.27 -1.77 -3.19
CA VAL A 20 -4.34 -2.91 -3.31
C VAL A 20 -4.12 -3.28 -4.77
N GLU A 21 -5.16 -3.58 -5.54
CA GLU A 21 -5.01 -4.13 -6.90
C GLU A 21 -4.64 -3.05 -7.93
N ILE A 22 -5.21 -1.84 -7.81
CA ILE A 22 -5.10 -0.83 -8.87
C ILE A 22 -4.01 0.19 -8.57
N MET A 23 -3.95 0.70 -7.34
CA MET A 23 -2.98 1.75 -7.00
C MET A 23 -1.60 1.15 -6.69
N LEU A 24 -1.57 0.02 -5.98
CA LEU A 24 -0.31 -0.65 -5.62
C LEU A 24 0.07 -1.78 -6.58
N GLY A 25 -0.89 -2.38 -7.31
CA GLY A 25 -0.62 -3.54 -8.18
C GLY A 25 -0.36 -4.84 -7.39
N GLY A 26 -0.91 -4.93 -6.18
CA GLY A 26 -0.79 -6.09 -5.30
C GLY A 26 -1.87 -7.14 -5.51
N VAL A 27 -1.78 -8.20 -4.72
CA VAL A 27 -2.73 -9.32 -4.67
C VAL A 27 -3.54 -9.22 -3.38
N LEU A 28 -4.85 -9.38 -3.49
CA LEU A 28 -5.76 -9.35 -2.33
C LEU A 28 -5.53 -10.53 -1.40
N ASN A 29 -5.69 -10.30 -0.10
CA ASN A 29 -5.72 -11.39 0.87
C ASN A 29 -7.02 -12.21 0.70
N PRO A 30 -6.96 -13.49 0.30
CA PRO A 30 -8.16 -14.30 0.13
C PRO A 30 -8.83 -14.65 1.48
N LYS A 31 -8.11 -14.48 2.60
CA LYS A 31 -8.58 -14.75 3.96
C LYS A 31 -8.85 -13.45 4.73
N ARG A 32 -9.49 -12.46 4.10
CA ARG A 32 -10.01 -11.24 4.77
C ARG A 32 -11.10 -11.59 5.79
N THR A 33 -10.72 -12.24 6.88
CA THR A 33 -11.54 -12.34 8.09
C THR A 33 -11.47 -11.01 8.82
N ALA A 34 -12.54 -10.64 9.53
CA ALA A 34 -12.66 -9.36 10.24
C ALA A 34 -11.46 -9.01 11.16
N ASP A 35 -10.65 -10.00 11.54
CA ASP A 35 -9.54 -9.88 12.49
C ASP A 35 -8.14 -10.14 11.89
N GLY A 36 -8.00 -10.19 10.55
CA GLY A 36 -6.74 -10.61 9.90
C GLY A 36 -5.61 -9.58 9.89
N GLY A 37 -5.92 -8.29 10.08
CA GLY A 37 -4.94 -7.20 10.21
C GLY A 37 -4.18 -6.80 8.94
N TRP A 38 -4.55 -7.33 7.76
CA TRP A 38 -3.97 -6.92 6.46
C TRP A 38 -4.91 -7.24 5.28
N ASP A 39 -4.83 -6.44 4.22
CA ASP A 39 -5.76 -6.43 3.09
C ASP A 39 -5.18 -7.05 1.81
N GLY A 40 -3.85 -6.98 1.62
CA GLY A 40 -3.19 -7.53 0.44
C GLY A 40 -1.67 -7.54 0.54
N TYR A 41 -1.00 -8.00 -0.52
CA TYR A 41 0.45 -8.09 -0.54
C TYR A 41 1.04 -7.85 -1.92
N LEU A 42 2.32 -7.47 -1.95
CA LEU A 42 3.15 -7.49 -3.15
C LEU A 42 4.33 -8.43 -2.92
N THR A 43 5.01 -8.82 -3.99
CA THR A 43 6.26 -9.58 -3.91
C THR A 43 7.36 -8.89 -4.70
N PHE A 44 8.57 -8.90 -4.16
CA PHE A 44 9.78 -8.53 -4.90
C PHE A 44 10.81 -9.65 -4.80
N GLU A 45 11.76 -9.67 -5.72
CA GLU A 45 12.79 -10.70 -5.79
C GLU A 45 14.09 -10.18 -5.19
N LYS A 46 14.67 -10.95 -4.28
CA LYS A 46 16.05 -10.78 -3.83
C LYS A 46 17.00 -11.44 -4.83
N GLU A 47 18.29 -11.21 -4.64
CA GLU A 47 19.34 -12.05 -5.21
C GLU A 47 19.03 -13.54 -4.97
N GLU A 48 19.41 -14.40 -5.92
CA GLU A 48 19.11 -15.85 -5.94
C GLU A 48 17.66 -16.24 -6.24
N GLY A 49 16.78 -15.30 -6.63
CA GLY A 49 15.40 -15.61 -7.03
C GLY A 49 14.47 -15.91 -5.86
N LYS A 50 14.89 -15.64 -4.62
CA LYS A 50 14.02 -15.72 -3.44
C LYS A 50 13.01 -14.57 -3.48
N LYS A 51 11.72 -14.92 -3.38
CA LYS A 51 10.64 -13.93 -3.28
C LYS A 51 10.47 -13.48 -1.84
N GLU A 52 10.38 -12.18 -1.66
CA GLU A 52 10.07 -11.55 -0.40
C GLU A 52 8.73 -10.80 -0.49
N VAL A 53 8.09 -10.62 0.65
CA VAL A 53 6.70 -10.13 0.73
C VAL A 53 6.66 -8.72 1.29
N VAL A 54 5.88 -7.86 0.63
CA VAL A 54 5.41 -6.58 1.17
C VAL A 54 3.96 -6.76 1.59
N LEU A 55 3.67 -6.59 2.88
CA LEU A 55 2.31 -6.69 3.40
C LEU A 55 1.62 -5.33 3.36
N VAL A 56 0.34 -5.29 3.03
CA VAL A 56 -0.45 -4.05 2.90
C VAL A 56 -1.65 -4.09 3.83
N GLU A 57 -1.85 -3.03 4.60
CA GLU A 57 -3.10 -2.73 5.31
C GLU A 57 -3.62 -1.34 4.90
N VAL A 58 -4.91 -1.24 4.62
CA VAL A 58 -5.60 -0.04 4.16
C VAL A 58 -6.68 0.34 5.17
N LYS A 59 -6.62 1.56 5.72
CA LYS A 59 -7.64 2.11 6.62
C LYS A 59 -8.27 3.37 6.04
N SER A 60 -9.60 3.38 5.95
CA SER A 60 -10.39 4.54 5.51
C SER A 60 -11.05 5.33 6.64
N GLY A 61 -11.00 4.82 7.88
CA GLY A 61 -11.64 5.40 9.05
C GLY A 61 -10.68 6.20 9.94
N LYS A 62 -11.06 6.39 11.21
CA LYS A 62 -10.14 6.93 12.22
C LYS A 62 -8.95 6.00 12.39
N VAL A 63 -7.75 6.56 12.27
CA VAL A 63 -6.48 5.88 12.50
C VAL A 63 -5.74 6.58 13.63
N ASN A 64 -4.98 5.82 14.41
CA ASN A 64 -4.07 6.34 15.41
C ASN A 64 -2.81 5.45 15.52
N VAL A 65 -1.86 5.83 16.37
CA VAL A 65 -0.60 5.09 16.56
C VAL A 65 -0.79 3.63 17.00
N LYS A 66 -1.90 3.29 17.69
CA LYS A 66 -2.20 1.90 18.06
C LYS A 66 -2.38 1.02 16.83
N ASN A 67 -2.99 1.55 15.76
CA ASN A 67 -3.16 0.80 14.52
C ASN A 67 -1.80 0.48 13.86
N ILE A 68 -0.84 1.41 13.93
CA ILE A 68 0.52 1.15 13.45
C ILE A 68 1.19 0.04 14.26
N ARG A 69 1.07 0.07 15.59
CA ARG A 69 1.62 -0.99 16.47
C ARG A 69 1.00 -2.36 16.21
N GLU A 70 -0.32 -2.40 16.02
CA GLU A 70 -1.04 -3.61 15.64
C GLU A 70 -0.53 -4.14 14.29
N PHE A 71 -0.39 -3.26 13.29
CA PHE A 71 0.11 -3.63 11.97
C PHE A 71 1.54 -4.16 12.01
N ILE A 72 2.42 -3.55 12.82
CA ILE A 72 3.80 -4.03 13.02
C ILE A 72 3.81 -5.49 13.48
N GLN A 73 2.97 -5.84 14.47
CA GLN A 73 2.86 -7.22 14.95
C GLN A 73 2.36 -8.18 13.87
N VAL A 74 1.47 -7.72 12.99
CA VAL A 74 0.98 -8.51 11.84
C VAL A 74 2.12 -8.74 10.85
N VAL A 75 2.88 -7.70 10.49
CA VAL A 75 4.04 -7.79 9.59
C VAL A 75 5.07 -8.80 10.13
N GLU A 76 5.37 -8.75 11.43
CA GLU A 76 6.28 -9.69 12.10
C GLU A 76 5.73 -11.12 12.07
N LYS A 77 4.47 -11.31 12.45
CA LYS A 77 3.81 -12.63 12.48
C LYS A 77 3.73 -13.28 11.10
N GLN A 78 3.51 -12.49 10.05
CA GLN A 78 3.49 -12.96 8.66
C GLN A 78 4.89 -13.05 8.04
N GLN A 79 5.95 -12.72 8.79
CA GLN A 79 7.35 -12.72 8.34
C GLN A 79 7.55 -11.87 7.07
N ALA A 80 6.77 -10.79 6.93
CA ALA A 80 6.88 -9.91 5.77
C ALA A 80 8.14 -9.03 5.88
N SER A 81 8.77 -8.80 4.73
CA SER A 81 10.00 -8.02 4.62
C SER A 81 9.75 -6.53 4.80
N ILE A 82 8.63 -6.03 4.28
CA ILE A 82 8.19 -4.63 4.43
C ILE A 82 6.69 -4.63 4.76
N GLY A 83 6.26 -3.68 5.58
CA GLY A 83 4.85 -3.35 5.78
C GLY A 83 4.49 -1.99 5.19
N VAL A 84 3.38 -1.91 4.47
CA VAL A 84 2.82 -0.67 3.92
C VAL A 84 1.45 -0.44 4.54
N PHE A 85 1.33 0.65 5.29
CA PHE A 85 0.09 1.11 5.88
C PHE A 85 -0.46 2.28 5.06
N VAL A 86 -1.66 2.12 4.50
CA VAL A 86 -2.32 3.13 3.67
C VAL A 86 -3.47 3.76 4.44
N CYS A 87 -3.48 5.08 4.53
CA CYS A 87 -4.61 5.84 5.10
C CYS A 87 -4.78 7.19 4.40
N PHE A 88 -5.74 8.01 4.84
CA PHE A 88 -5.88 9.36 4.30
C PHE A 88 -4.87 10.31 4.93
N GLU A 89 -4.36 11.25 4.15
CA GLU A 89 -3.34 12.22 4.58
C GLU A 89 -3.74 12.95 5.85
N GLU A 90 -5.01 13.37 5.97
CA GLU A 90 -5.49 14.08 7.17
C GLU A 90 -5.45 13.24 8.46
N THR A 91 -5.29 11.92 8.35
CA THR A 91 -5.24 11.01 9.51
C THR A 91 -3.83 10.69 9.96
N VAL A 92 -2.81 11.07 9.19
CA VAL A 92 -1.40 10.79 9.50
C VAL A 92 -0.94 11.72 10.62
N THR A 93 -0.47 11.16 11.73
CA THR A 93 0.05 11.92 12.88
C THR A 93 1.56 11.76 13.04
N LYS A 94 2.19 12.67 13.78
CA LYS A 94 3.63 12.59 14.11
C LYS A 94 3.96 11.30 14.87
N ASP A 95 3.10 10.86 15.77
CA ASP A 95 3.31 9.65 16.55
C ASP A 95 3.29 8.39 15.67
N MET A 96 2.41 8.34 14.66
CA MET A 96 2.38 7.25 13.69
C MET A 96 3.66 7.19 12.85
N LEU A 97 4.14 8.35 12.39
CA LEU A 97 5.39 8.45 11.64
C LEU A 97 6.59 8.03 12.50
N HIS A 98 6.64 8.48 13.76
CA HIS A 98 7.70 8.11 14.70
C HIS A 98 7.72 6.61 14.99
N GLU A 99 6.55 6.03 15.28
CA GLU A 99 6.41 4.59 15.53
C GLU A 99 6.81 3.75 14.31
N SER A 100 6.46 4.18 13.10
CA SER A 100 6.86 3.49 11.87
C SER A 100 8.38 3.57 11.66
N LYS A 101 8.97 4.75 11.86
CA LYS A 101 10.40 4.98 11.69
C LYS A 101 11.26 4.27 12.73
N SER A 102 10.74 4.02 13.93
CA SER A 102 11.47 3.31 15.00
C SER A 102 11.78 1.85 14.62
N GLN A 103 11.02 1.26 13.68
CA GLN A 103 11.25 -0.09 13.16
C GLN A 103 12.49 -0.18 12.24
N GLY A 104 13.08 0.96 11.89
CA GLY A 104 14.29 1.01 11.08
C GLY A 104 14.04 0.62 9.63
N TYR A 105 15.01 -0.07 9.04
CA TYR A 105 15.08 -0.32 7.60
C TYR A 105 14.99 -1.80 7.27
N TYR A 106 14.32 -2.13 6.18
CA TYR A 106 14.44 -3.42 5.51
C TYR A 106 15.87 -3.57 4.99
N ALA A 107 16.54 -4.63 5.46
CA ALA A 107 17.96 -4.94 5.27
C ALA A 107 18.92 -3.80 5.67
N LYS A 108 19.86 -4.09 6.59
CA LYS A 108 20.95 -3.16 6.91
C LYS A 108 22.06 -3.31 5.85
N GLU A 109 21.81 -2.91 4.62
CA GLU A 109 22.90 -2.80 3.66
C GLU A 109 23.73 -1.56 3.97
N MET A 110 25.03 -1.80 4.20
CA MET A 110 26.00 -0.78 4.62
C MET A 110 26.25 0.27 3.52
N PHE A 111 25.90 -0.04 2.27
CA PHE A 111 26.18 0.81 1.08
C PHE A 111 25.03 0.84 0.04
N GLY A 112 23.81 0.41 0.40
CA GLY A 112 22.67 0.32 -0.53
C GLY A 112 21.55 1.33 -0.25
N ASN A 113 20.52 1.32 -1.12
CA ASN A 113 19.28 2.06 -0.87
C ASN A 113 18.62 1.55 0.42
N ARG A 114 18.18 2.48 1.28
CA ARG A 114 17.54 2.15 2.56
C ARG A 114 16.04 2.28 2.42
N TYR A 115 15.33 1.17 2.61
CA TYR A 115 13.87 1.11 2.57
C TYR A 115 13.34 1.01 3.99
N ASP A 116 12.37 1.85 4.39
CA ASP A 116 11.78 1.72 5.73
C ASP A 116 11.09 0.36 5.88
N LYS A 117 11.29 -0.28 7.04
CA LYS A 117 10.64 -1.56 7.37
C LYS A 117 9.11 -1.41 7.38
N ILE A 118 8.63 -0.29 7.90
CA ILE A 118 7.22 0.10 7.93
C ILE A 118 7.08 1.45 7.25
N GLN A 119 6.22 1.51 6.24
CA GLN A 119 5.93 2.70 5.47
C GLN A 119 4.48 3.12 5.68
N ILE A 120 4.26 4.42 5.87
CA ILE A 120 2.95 5.03 5.78
C ILE A 120 2.90 5.79 4.47
N ILE A 121 1.90 5.51 3.63
CA ILE A 121 1.65 6.25 2.40
C ILE A 121 0.20 6.68 2.37
N SER A 122 -0.06 7.95 2.03
CA SER A 122 -1.44 8.42 1.96
C SER A 122 -2.11 8.03 0.64
N VAL A 123 -3.45 7.98 0.65
CA VAL A 123 -4.23 7.83 -0.59
C VAL A 123 -3.94 8.99 -1.54
N GLU A 124 -3.81 10.20 -1.01
CA GLU A 124 -3.44 11.41 -1.73
C GLU A 124 -2.05 11.28 -2.38
N ASP A 125 -1.07 10.73 -1.67
CA ASP A 125 0.26 10.44 -2.19
C ASP A 125 0.21 9.50 -3.39
N LEU A 126 -0.54 8.40 -3.28
CA LEU A 126 -0.74 7.44 -4.36
C LEU A 126 -1.42 8.09 -5.58
N LEU A 127 -2.43 8.93 -5.35
CA LEU A 127 -3.11 9.68 -6.41
C LEU A 127 -2.20 10.70 -7.09
N ASN A 128 -1.25 11.27 -6.35
CA ASN A 128 -0.23 12.19 -6.86
C ASN A 128 0.97 11.47 -7.51
N GLY A 129 0.91 10.14 -7.64
CA GLY A 129 1.94 9.35 -8.32
C GLY A 129 3.17 9.05 -7.45
N LYS A 130 3.09 9.23 -6.13
CA LYS A 130 4.10 8.68 -5.23
C LYS A 130 3.91 7.15 -5.13
N HIS A 131 5.03 6.46 -4.91
CA HIS A 131 5.06 5.00 -4.84
C HIS A 131 5.73 4.53 -3.55
N ILE A 132 5.32 3.36 -3.08
CA ILE A 132 6.01 2.65 -2.00
C ILE A 132 7.46 2.39 -2.38
N GLN A 133 8.34 2.36 -1.39
CA GLN A 133 9.77 2.16 -1.58
C GLN A 133 10.12 0.71 -1.27
N MET A 134 10.61 -0.03 -2.26
CA MET A 134 11.09 -1.41 -2.08
C MET A 134 12.18 -1.67 -3.12
N PRO A 135 13.04 -2.69 -2.92
CA PRO A 135 13.96 -3.11 -3.97
C PRO A 135 13.23 -3.38 -5.28
N GLU A 136 13.82 -2.96 -6.40
CA GLU A 136 13.26 -3.26 -7.71
C GLU A 136 13.24 -4.79 -7.91
N SER A 137 12.07 -5.35 -8.22
CA SER A 137 12.02 -6.69 -8.78
C SER A 137 12.65 -6.63 -10.17
N ARG A 138 13.65 -7.49 -10.44
CA ARG A 138 14.24 -7.63 -11.78
C ARG A 138 13.19 -8.03 -12.84
N VAL A 139 11.99 -8.42 -12.42
CA VAL A 139 10.80 -8.58 -13.25
C VAL A 139 10.03 -7.27 -13.25
N GLY A 140 10.08 -6.55 -14.38
CA GLY A 140 9.52 -5.21 -14.52
C GLY A 140 8.05 -5.11 -14.09
N VAL A 141 7.79 -4.28 -13.07
CA VAL A 141 6.44 -3.87 -12.71
C VAL A 141 5.92 -2.97 -13.83
N PHE A 142 5.13 -3.57 -14.71
CA PHE A 142 4.46 -2.86 -15.80
C PHE A 142 3.71 -1.65 -15.25
N LYS A 143 3.93 -0.50 -15.90
CA LYS A 143 3.20 0.78 -15.83
C LYS A 143 1.68 0.63 -16.05
N TYR A 144 0.98 -0.14 -15.23
CA TYR A 144 -0.46 -0.39 -15.37
C TYR A 144 -1.28 0.81 -14.91
N ALA A 145 -0.88 1.44 -13.80
CA ALA A 145 -1.53 2.64 -13.28
C ALA A 145 -1.44 3.81 -14.28
N THR A 146 -0.27 4.03 -14.91
CA THR A 146 -0.10 5.10 -15.90
C THR A 146 -0.91 4.84 -17.17
N LYS A 147 -0.92 3.60 -17.68
CA LYS A 147 -1.69 3.26 -18.90
C LYS A 147 -3.20 3.39 -18.69
N LYS A 148 -3.72 2.93 -17.55
CA LYS A 148 -5.17 2.90 -17.29
C LYS A 148 -5.71 4.29 -16.91
N VAL A 149 -4.97 5.08 -16.12
CA VAL A 149 -5.32 6.49 -15.83
C VAL A 149 -5.25 7.35 -17.10
N MET A 150 -4.24 7.14 -17.96
CA MET A 150 -4.23 7.79 -19.28
C MET A 150 -5.42 7.36 -20.15
N ALA A 151 -5.76 6.07 -20.18
CA ALA A 151 -6.91 5.57 -20.93
C ALA A 151 -8.26 6.14 -20.41
N MET A 152 -8.40 6.33 -19.10
CA MET A 152 -9.58 6.96 -18.49
C MET A 152 -9.68 8.45 -18.85
N LYS A 153 -8.57 9.19 -18.79
CA LYS A 153 -8.52 10.62 -19.21
C LYS A 153 -8.84 10.81 -20.70
N VAL A 154 -8.45 9.85 -21.54
CA VAL A 154 -8.77 9.89 -22.99
C VAL A 154 -10.28 9.69 -23.22
N LYS A 155 -10.93 8.76 -22.50
CA LYS A 155 -12.38 8.54 -22.60
C LYS A 155 -13.20 9.74 -22.13
N GLU A 156 -12.88 10.33 -20.98
CA GLU A 156 -13.58 11.53 -20.47
C GLU A 156 -13.49 12.72 -21.45
N LYS A 157 -12.38 12.83 -22.19
CA LYS A 157 -12.21 13.90 -23.19
C LYS A 157 -13.04 13.65 -24.46
N GLN A 158 -13.25 12.39 -24.85
CA GLN A 158 -14.08 12.05 -26.02
C GLN A 158 -15.57 12.22 -25.75
N GLU A 159 -16.04 11.90 -24.54
CA GLU A 159 -17.46 12.06 -24.16
C GLU A 159 -17.88 13.53 -23.97
N LYS A 160 -16.93 14.44 -23.71
CA LYS A 160 -17.20 15.89 -23.60
C LYS A 160 -17.20 16.65 -24.93
N PHE A 161 -16.85 15.98 -26.04
CA PHE A 161 -16.81 16.56 -27.40
C PHE A 161 -17.93 16.02 -28.31
N LEU A 162 -18.90 15.29 -27.73
CA LEU A 162 -20.18 14.89 -28.31
C LEU A 162 -21.31 15.64 -27.58
#